data_AF-A0A6L7WJI5-F1
#
_entry.id   AF-A0A6L7WJI5-F1
#
_cell.length_a   1.000
_cell.length_b   1.000
_cell.length_c   1.000
_cell.angle_alpha   90.00
_cell.angle_beta   90.00
_cell.angle_gamma   90.00
#
_symmetry.space_group_name_H-M   'P 1'
#
loop_
_entity.id
_entity.type
_entity.pdbx_description
1 polymer ?
#
loop_
_entity_poly.entity_id
_entity_poly.type
_entity_poly.pdbx_seq_one_letter_code
_entity_poly.pdbx_strand_id
1 'polypeptide(L)'
;LQWMVEAGIARKVDFGEGRFRFEHSYRHPRHFHLICKSCNESSEFLSSDLEGLIEEISAARGFESRKSVVQIYGTCEACRTGRRPTADKVTTELLFARDALRIAIATERSGLEFYRRAARLTRDTRGRQGCKKLAEE
;
A
#
# COMPACT_ATOMS: atom_id res chain seq x y z
N LEU A 1 -9.55 6.59 24.73
CA LEU A 1 -8.73 6.33 23.54
C LEU A 1 -7.79 7.48 23.19
N GLN A 2 -8.11 8.74 23.51
CA GLN A 2 -7.25 9.89 23.22
C GLN A 2 -5.81 9.74 23.80
N TRP A 3 -5.66 9.26 25.02
CA TRP A 3 -4.36 8.98 25.62
C TRP A 3 -3.52 7.95 24.82
N MET A 4 -4.16 6.97 24.16
CA MET A 4 -3.45 6.00 23.31
C MET A 4 -2.94 6.65 22.03
N VAL A 5 -3.65 7.67 21.55
CA VAL A 5 -3.21 8.47 20.40
C VAL A 5 -2.01 9.31 20.78
N GLU A 6 -2.04 9.94 21.95
CA GLU A 6 -0.92 10.71 22.50
C GLU A 6 0.30 9.81 22.77
N ALA A 7 0.09 8.58 23.21
CA ALA A 7 1.14 7.58 23.38
C ALA A 7 1.64 6.96 22.05
N GLY A 8 1.07 7.33 20.89
CA GLY A 8 1.45 6.79 19.58
C GLY A 8 1.02 5.34 19.33
N ILE A 9 0.17 4.77 20.17
CA ILE A 9 -0.30 3.38 20.10
C ILE A 9 -1.53 3.27 19.18
N ALA A 10 -2.34 4.32 19.13
CA ALA A 10 -3.52 4.41 18.28
C ALA A 10 -3.47 5.63 17.35
N ARG A 11 -4.16 5.54 16.22
CA ARG A 11 -4.40 6.66 15.32
C ARG A 11 -5.88 6.98 15.28
N LYS A 12 -6.21 8.27 15.34
CA LYS A 12 -7.57 8.77 15.13
C LYS A 12 -7.77 9.04 13.63
N VAL A 13 -8.79 8.42 13.04
CA VAL A 13 -9.16 8.57 11.63
C VAL A 13 -10.55 9.14 11.53
N ASP A 14 -10.69 10.14 10.67
CA ASP A 14 -11.97 10.69 10.27
C ASP A 14 -12.31 10.19 8.88
N PHE A 15 -13.51 9.63 8.72
CA PHE A 15 -14.07 9.17 7.44
C PHE A 15 -15.17 10.10 6.91
N GLY A 16 -15.31 11.30 7.49
CA GLY A 16 -16.29 12.29 7.08
C GLY A 16 -17.74 11.94 7.42
N GLU A 17 -17.96 11.02 8.37
CA GLU A 17 -19.29 10.56 8.81
C GLU A 17 -19.70 11.16 10.18
N GLY A 18 -19.03 12.24 10.60
CA GLY A 18 -19.25 12.85 11.93
C GLY A 18 -18.81 11.98 13.11
N ARG A 19 -18.12 10.86 12.84
CA ARG A 19 -17.59 9.94 13.84
C ARG A 19 -16.12 9.64 13.54
N PHE A 20 -15.34 9.58 14.61
CA PHE A 20 -13.95 9.16 14.54
C PHE A 20 -13.84 7.67 14.81
N ARG A 21 -13.02 6.99 14.01
CA ARG A 21 -12.57 5.63 14.30
C ARG A 21 -11.14 5.70 14.83
N PHE A 22 -10.83 4.83 15.79
CA PHE A 22 -9.48 4.68 16.32
C PHE A 22 -8.92 3.36 15.80
N GLU A 23 -7.76 3.41 15.19
CA GLU A 23 -7.07 2.25 14.63
C GLU A 23 -5.72 2.04 15.34
N HIS A 24 -5.21 0.82 15.29
CA HIS A 24 -3.92 0.45 15.86
C HIS A 24 -2.79 1.07 15.03
N SER A 25 -1.82 1.72 15.68
CA SER A 25 -0.69 2.37 14.99
C SER A 25 0.66 1.68 15.24
N TYR A 26 0.79 0.86 16.29
CA TYR A 26 2.08 0.27 16.66
C TYR A 26 2.41 -0.95 15.79
N ARG A 27 3.58 -0.95 15.13
CA ARG A 27 3.98 -2.00 14.16
C ARG A 27 2.95 -2.27 13.06
N HIS A 28 2.06 -1.32 12.82
CA HIS A 28 1.06 -1.41 11.77
C HIS A 28 1.66 -0.81 10.50
N PRO A 29 1.68 -1.54 9.36
CA PRO A 29 2.19 -0.97 8.13
C PRO A 29 1.36 0.26 7.75
N ARG A 30 2.03 1.20 7.06
CA ARG A 30 1.35 2.30 6.39
C ARG A 30 0.39 1.71 5.36
N HIS A 31 -0.86 2.11 5.44
CA HIS A 31 -1.95 1.56 4.65
C HIS A 31 -2.95 2.66 4.30
N PHE A 32 -3.83 2.32 3.37
CA PHE A 32 -4.87 3.20 2.86
C PHE A 32 -6.24 2.55 3.05
N HIS A 33 -7.29 3.35 2.95
CA HIS A 33 -8.65 2.90 3.27
C HIS A 33 -9.57 2.93 2.05
N LEU A 34 -10.36 1.87 1.89
CA LEU A 34 -11.59 1.86 1.07
C LEU A 34 -12.78 1.98 2.03
N ILE A 35 -13.72 2.89 1.75
CA ILE A 35 -14.90 3.13 2.58
C ILE A 35 -16.16 2.98 1.73
N CYS A 36 -17.04 2.07 2.13
CA CYS A 36 -18.33 1.88 1.49
C CYS A 36 -19.34 2.90 2.02
N LYS A 37 -19.89 3.76 1.16
CA LYS A 37 -20.93 4.73 1.53
C LYS A 37 -22.33 4.11 1.67
N SER A 38 -22.51 2.85 1.30
CA SER A 38 -23.80 2.15 1.43
C SER A 38 -23.94 1.37 2.75
N CYS A 39 -22.88 0.72 3.23
CA CYS A 39 -22.90 -0.05 4.49
C CYS A 39 -21.98 0.51 5.58
N ASN A 40 -21.21 1.57 5.29
CA ASN A 40 -20.22 2.19 6.19
C ASN A 40 -19.10 1.23 6.64
N GLU A 41 -18.91 0.12 5.91
CA GLU A 41 -17.80 -0.80 6.11
C GLU A 41 -16.52 -0.22 5.47
N SER A 42 -15.41 -0.41 6.15
CA SER A 42 -14.09 0.03 5.71
C SER A 42 -13.14 -1.16 5.60
N SER A 43 -12.28 -1.16 4.60
CA SER A 43 -11.20 -2.14 4.43
C SER A 43 -9.86 -1.44 4.18
N GLU A 44 -8.78 -2.08 4.57
CA GLU A 44 -7.42 -1.56 4.46
C GLU A 44 -6.65 -2.25 3.31
N PHE A 45 -5.71 -1.54 2.70
CA PHE A 45 -4.83 -2.07 1.67
C PHE A 45 -3.44 -1.42 1.68
N LEU A 46 -2.45 -2.11 1.11
CA LEU A 46 -1.08 -1.60 0.94
C LEU A 46 -0.81 -1.25 -0.53
N SER A 47 -0.01 -0.22 -0.79
CA SER A 47 0.44 0.11 -2.15
C SER A 47 1.75 0.90 -2.11
N SER A 48 2.85 0.27 -2.56
CA SER A 48 4.15 0.92 -2.72
C SER A 48 4.12 2.06 -3.74
N ASP A 49 3.33 1.91 -4.80
CA ASP A 49 3.27 2.88 -5.90
C ASP A 49 2.66 4.20 -5.43
N LEU A 50 1.58 4.14 -4.62
CA LEU A 50 0.99 5.34 -4.04
C LEU A 50 1.93 6.01 -3.04
N GLU A 51 2.68 5.24 -2.25
CA GLU A 51 3.67 5.80 -1.33
C GLU A 51 4.79 6.51 -2.09
N GLY A 52 5.35 5.86 -3.10
CA GLY A 52 6.39 6.44 -3.96
C GLY A 52 5.91 7.72 -4.65
N LEU A 53 4.68 7.73 -5.18
CA LEU A 53 4.13 8.91 -5.84
C LEU A 53 3.93 10.09 -4.88
N ILE A 54 3.47 9.84 -3.65
CA ILE A 54 3.31 10.89 -2.63
C ILE A 54 4.67 11.47 -2.26
N GLU A 55 5.69 10.63 -2.08
CA GLU A 55 7.06 11.06 -1.76
C GLU A 55 7.66 11.86 -2.92
N GLU A 56 7.54 11.38 -4.15
CA GLU A 56 8.03 12.04 -5.36
C GLU A 56 7.43 13.44 -5.52
N ILE A 57 6.10 13.56 -5.42
CA ILE A 57 5.41 14.85 -5.56
C ILE A 57 5.83 15.81 -4.45
N SER A 58 5.99 15.32 -3.21
CA SER A 58 6.39 16.14 -2.08
C SER A 58 7.82 16.64 -2.26
N ALA A 59 8.75 15.76 -2.64
CA ALA A 59 10.15 16.10 -2.90
C ALA A 59 10.30 17.09 -4.06
N ALA A 60 9.59 16.85 -5.18
CA ALA A 60 9.62 17.72 -6.36
C ALA A 60 9.16 19.15 -6.06
N ARG A 61 8.39 19.35 -4.98
CA ARG A 61 7.88 20.65 -4.55
C ARG A 61 8.58 21.21 -3.31
N GLY A 62 9.61 20.54 -2.79
CA GLY A 62 10.27 20.91 -1.55
C GLY A 62 9.32 20.92 -0.34
N PHE A 63 8.30 20.07 -0.35
CA PHE A 63 7.28 20.00 0.69
C PHE A 63 7.64 18.96 1.75
N GLU A 64 7.81 19.40 3.01
CA GLU A 64 8.06 18.51 4.15
C GLU A 64 6.75 17.85 4.61
N SER A 65 6.44 16.67 4.05
CA SER A 65 5.23 15.94 4.38
C SER A 65 5.26 15.34 5.78
N ARG A 66 4.40 15.82 6.69
CA ARG A 66 4.26 15.26 8.06
C ARG A 66 3.25 14.12 8.16
N LYS A 67 2.20 14.16 7.34
CA LYS A 67 1.12 13.17 7.34
C LYS A 67 0.48 13.14 5.95
N SER A 68 0.22 11.93 5.47
CA SER A 68 -0.54 11.69 4.24
C SER A 68 -1.73 10.80 4.58
N VAL A 69 -2.90 11.14 4.07
CA VAL A 69 -4.13 10.35 4.24
C VAL A 69 -4.71 10.11 2.86
N VAL A 70 -4.89 8.84 2.50
CA VAL A 70 -5.58 8.44 1.27
C VAL A 70 -6.76 7.58 1.66
N GLN A 71 -7.94 8.00 1.20
CA GLN A 71 -9.22 7.35 1.47
C GLN A 71 -10.01 7.34 0.16
N ILE A 72 -10.51 6.16 -0.22
CA ILE A 72 -11.33 5.98 -1.41
C ILE A 72 -12.74 5.66 -0.96
N TYR A 73 -13.70 6.48 -1.39
CA TYR A 73 -15.11 6.32 -1.08
C TYR A 73 -15.84 5.68 -2.26
N GLY A 74 -16.66 4.67 -2.01
CA GLY A 74 -17.42 3.99 -3.07
C GLY A 74 -18.45 3.01 -2.52
N THR A 75 -18.75 1.97 -3.30
CA THR A 75 -19.68 0.91 -2.93
C THR A 75 -18.96 -0.44 -2.97
N CYS A 76 -18.93 -1.14 -1.85
CA CYS A 76 -18.30 -2.46 -1.75
C CYS A 76 -19.04 -3.50 -2.59
N GLU A 77 -18.36 -4.59 -2.92
CA GLU A 77 -18.91 -5.68 -3.73
C GLU A 77 -20.20 -6.27 -3.13
N ALA A 78 -20.23 -6.45 -1.81
CA ALA A 78 -21.43 -6.94 -1.11
C ALA A 78 -22.65 -6.04 -1.34
N CYS A 79 -22.47 -4.72 -1.24
CA CYS A 79 -23.54 -3.76 -1.52
C CYS A 79 -23.91 -3.70 -3.01
N ARG A 80 -22.94 -3.83 -3.92
CA ARG A 80 -23.22 -3.83 -5.37
C ARG A 80 -23.97 -5.08 -5.82
N THR A 81 -23.68 -6.24 -5.23
CA THR A 81 -24.23 -7.55 -5.64
C THR A 81 -25.40 -8.01 -4.79
N GLY A 82 -25.68 -7.35 -3.66
CA GLY A 82 -26.67 -7.78 -2.67
C GLY A 82 -26.25 -9.05 -1.90
N ARG A 83 -25.06 -9.59 -2.16
CA ARG A 83 -24.56 -10.79 -1.50
C ARG A 83 -23.83 -10.39 -0.23
N ARG A 84 -24.39 -10.75 0.93
CA ARG A 84 -23.68 -10.62 2.20
C ARG A 84 -22.45 -11.54 2.17
N PRO A 85 -21.25 -11.05 2.55
CA PRO A 85 -20.09 -11.93 2.69
C PRO A 85 -20.43 -13.04 3.68
N THR A 86 -20.13 -14.29 3.32
CA THR A 86 -20.14 -15.39 4.29
C THR A 86 -19.11 -15.07 5.38
N ALA A 87 -19.40 -15.45 6.63
CA ALA A 87 -18.73 -14.96 7.84
C ALA A 87 -17.22 -15.29 7.99
N ASP A 88 -16.57 -15.85 6.96
CA ASP A 88 -15.12 -15.90 6.86
C ASP A 88 -14.61 -14.52 6.48
N LYS A 89 -14.58 -13.63 7.47
CA LYS A 89 -13.93 -12.32 7.35
C LYS A 89 -12.45 -12.59 7.09
N VAL A 90 -12.01 -12.41 5.85
CA VAL A 90 -10.58 -12.29 5.55
C VAL A 90 -10.02 -11.22 6.48
N THR A 91 -9.06 -11.61 7.32
CA THR A 91 -8.47 -10.68 8.29
C THR A 91 -7.62 -9.64 7.57
N THR A 92 -7.51 -8.45 8.16
CA THR A 92 -6.59 -7.40 7.70
C THR A 92 -5.17 -7.95 7.47
N GLU A 93 -4.71 -8.83 8.36
CA GLU A 93 -3.40 -9.49 8.26
C GLU A 93 -3.23 -10.29 6.96
N LEU A 94 -4.25 -11.07 6.57
CA LEU A 94 -4.21 -11.83 5.32
C LEU A 94 -4.23 -10.92 4.08
N LEU A 95 -4.99 -9.81 4.14
CA LEU A 95 -4.98 -8.81 3.07
C LEU A 95 -3.60 -8.18 2.92
N PHE A 96 -2.96 -7.82 4.03
CA PHE A 96 -1.62 -7.25 4.04
C PHE A 96 -0.55 -8.24 3.59
N ALA A 97 -0.62 -9.49 4.02
CA ALA A 97 0.31 -10.52 3.54
C ALA A 97 0.20 -10.69 2.01
N ARG A 98 -1.02 -10.72 1.47
CA ARG A 98 -1.27 -10.77 0.03
C ARG A 98 -0.70 -9.54 -0.69
N ASP A 99 -0.97 -8.35 -0.18
CA ASP A 99 -0.51 -7.11 -0.82
C ASP A 99 1.02 -6.98 -0.74
N ALA A 100 1.64 -7.38 0.38
CA ALA A 100 3.10 -7.44 0.53
C ALA A 100 3.74 -8.42 -0.46
N LEU A 101 3.16 -9.61 -0.66
CA LEU A 101 3.63 -10.56 -1.67
C LEU A 101 3.53 -9.97 -3.08
N ARG A 102 2.45 -9.25 -3.39
CA ARG A 102 2.31 -8.57 -4.69
C ARG A 102 3.38 -7.50 -4.89
N ILE A 103 3.67 -6.71 -3.86
CA ILE A 103 4.74 -5.70 -3.88
C ILE A 103 6.11 -6.37 -4.10
N ALA A 104 6.40 -7.46 -3.39
CA ALA A 104 7.65 -8.20 -3.54
C ALA A 104 7.82 -8.73 -4.98
N ILE A 105 6.79 -9.38 -5.53
CA ILE A 105 6.78 -9.89 -6.92
C ILE A 105 6.96 -8.75 -7.93
N ALA A 106 6.29 -7.62 -7.73
CA ALA A 106 6.43 -6.47 -8.62
C ALA A 106 7.85 -5.89 -8.59
N THR A 107 8.43 -5.80 -7.39
CA THR A 107 9.80 -5.30 -7.17
C THR A 107 10.83 -6.22 -7.84
N GLU A 108 10.70 -7.53 -7.65
CA GLU A 108 11.55 -8.54 -8.28
C GLU A 108 11.48 -8.46 -9.81
N ARG A 109 10.27 -8.41 -10.38
CA ARG A 109 10.07 -8.26 -11.84
C ARG A 109 10.73 -6.99 -12.37
N SER A 110 10.56 -5.86 -11.69
CA SER A 110 11.17 -4.59 -12.08
C SER A 110 12.70 -4.67 -12.06
N GLY A 111 13.28 -5.29 -11.03
CA GLY A 111 14.73 -5.53 -10.92
C GLY A 111 15.26 -6.40 -12.07
N LEU A 112 14.57 -7.50 -12.39
CA LEU A 112 14.95 -8.37 -13.50
C LEU A 112 14.88 -7.63 -14.85
N GLU A 113 13.83 -6.86 -15.09
CA GLU A 113 13.72 -6.04 -16.30
C GLU A 113 14.83 -4.99 -16.40
N PHE A 114 15.18 -4.35 -15.29
CA PHE A 114 16.31 -3.42 -15.21
C PHE A 114 17.62 -4.11 -15.64
N TYR A 115 17.95 -5.27 -15.08
CA TYR A 115 19.18 -5.98 -15.43
C TYR A 115 19.18 -6.50 -16.87
N ARG A 116 18.03 -6.97 -17.39
CA ARG A 116 17.87 -7.32 -18.82
C ARG A 116 18.16 -6.13 -19.73
N ARG A 117 17.64 -4.96 -19.39
CA ARG A 117 17.88 -3.72 -20.16
C ARG A 117 19.34 -3.28 -20.06
N ALA A 118 19.91 -3.29 -18.86
CA ALA A 118 21.31 -2.96 -18.62
C ALA A 118 22.24 -3.86 -19.46
N ALA A 119 22.01 -5.17 -19.47
CA ALA A 119 22.79 -6.11 -20.29
C ALA A 119 22.78 -5.76 -21.78
N ARG A 120 21.65 -5.29 -22.33
CA ARG A 120 21.56 -4.89 -23.75
C ARG A 120 22.35 -3.62 -24.05
N LEU A 121 22.42 -2.68 -23.10
CA LEU A 121 23.06 -1.38 -23.29
C LEU A 121 24.57 -1.40 -22.97
N THR A 122 25.01 -2.29 -22.09
CA THR A 122 26.41 -2.35 -21.64
C THR A 122 27.34 -2.82 -22.76
N ARG A 123 28.33 -2.00 -23.10
CA ARG A 123 29.36 -2.29 -24.11
C ARG A 123 30.47 -3.20 -23.57
N ASP A 124 30.83 -3.03 -22.30
CA ASP A 124 31.82 -3.88 -21.64
C ASP A 124 31.30 -5.32 -21.51
N THR A 125 32.11 -6.27 -21.95
CA THR A 125 31.73 -7.70 -22.01
C THR A 125 31.51 -8.27 -20.61
N ARG A 126 32.32 -7.89 -19.61
CA ARG A 126 32.20 -8.39 -18.24
C ARG A 126 30.94 -7.83 -17.57
N GLY A 127 30.69 -6.53 -17.68
CA GLY A 127 29.49 -5.88 -17.17
C GLY A 127 28.22 -6.39 -17.82
N ARG A 128 28.23 -6.66 -19.13
CA ARG A 128 27.11 -7.31 -19.84
C ARG A 128 26.82 -8.70 -19.27
N GLN A 129 27.85 -9.53 -19.08
CA GLN A 129 27.69 -10.88 -18.55
C GLN A 129 27.18 -10.86 -17.10
N GLY A 130 27.67 -9.93 -16.28
CA GLY A 130 27.17 -9.72 -14.92
C GLY A 130 25.68 -9.38 -14.89
N CYS A 131 25.24 -8.41 -15.72
CA CYS A 131 23.83 -8.04 -15.81
C CYS A 131 22.94 -9.18 -16.34
N LYS A 132 23.43 -10.01 -17.28
CA LYS A 132 22.68 -11.19 -17.75
C LYS A 132 22.45 -12.19 -16.62
N LYS A 133 23.49 -12.48 -15.84
CA LYS A 133 23.38 -13.41 -14.71
C LYS A 133 22.35 -12.94 -13.68
N LEU A 134 22.39 -11.67 -13.30
CA LEU A 134 21.43 -11.07 -12.36
C LEU A 134 20.00 -10.97 -12.91
N ALA A 135 19.80 -11.12 -14.22
CA ALA A 135 18.49 -11.12 -14.87
C ALA A 135 17.84 -12.52 -14.99
N GLU A 136 18.60 -13.55 -14.62
CA GLU A 136 18.24 -14.97 -14.69
C GLU A 136 18.14 -15.63 -13.31
N GLU A 137 18.63 -14.97 -12.25
CA GLU A 137 18.44 -15.32 -10.84
C GLU A 137 17.04 -14.92 -10.35
#